data_AF-A0AAV9EVL2-F1
#
_entry.id   AF-A0AAV9EVL2-F1
#
_cell.length_a   1.000
_cell.length_b   1.000
_cell.length_c   1.000
_cell.angle_alpha   90.00
_cell.angle_beta   90.00
_cell.angle_gamma   90.00
#
_symmetry.space_group_name_H-M   'P 1'
#
loop_
_entity.id
_entity.type
_entity.pdbx_description
1 polymer ?
#
loop_
_entity_poly.entity_id
_entity_poly.type
_entity_poly.pdbx_seq_one_letter_code
_entity_poly.pdbx_strand_id
1 'polypeptide(L)'
;MALSLALSVSLLVLFICGSTSAQNPFQIVSKAVQCFNNQNVYRRCQEDYRLSPAGNINVPSEATDAYCGGPCLIETKLVLDCVDGIMSNFVFYNRATIKNIRSTLVSGCSQTSRRGNFNVADYLEESNGGEKQYKPVYYIWVLLALGLLML
;
A
#
# COMPACT_ATOMS: atom_id res chain seq x y z
N MET A 1 -0.82 -45.72 20.21
CA MET A 1 -1.90 -44.81 19.77
C MET A 1 -1.53 -43.33 19.96
N ALA A 2 -0.94 -42.92 21.08
CA ALA A 2 -0.51 -41.51 21.27
C ALA A 2 0.67 -41.08 20.36
N LEU A 3 1.64 -41.97 20.13
CA LEU A 3 2.82 -41.68 19.29
C LEU A 3 2.46 -41.50 17.80
N SER A 4 1.45 -42.23 17.31
CA SER A 4 0.94 -42.11 15.93
C SER A 4 0.16 -40.81 15.71
N LEU A 5 -0.55 -40.32 16.74
CA LEU A 5 -1.24 -39.03 16.68
C LEU A 5 -0.25 -37.86 16.66
N ALA A 6 0.80 -37.90 17.49
CA ALA A 6 1.83 -36.86 17.54
C ALA A 6 2.61 -36.71 16.21
N LEU A 7 2.90 -37.82 15.52
CA LEU A 7 3.50 -37.83 14.19
C LEU A 7 2.56 -37.27 13.12
N SER A 8 1.27 -37.62 13.17
CA SER A 8 0.27 -37.09 12.24
C SER A 8 0.04 -35.58 12.39
N VAL A 9 0.03 -35.07 13.62
CA VAL A 9 -0.11 -33.63 13.90
C VAL A 9 1.15 -32.87 13.46
N SER A 10 2.34 -33.40 13.72
CA SER A 10 3.60 -32.81 13.24
C SER A 10 3.67 -32.73 11.72
N LEU A 11 3.20 -33.77 11.02
CA LEU A 11 3.15 -33.80 9.55
C LEU A 11 2.10 -32.82 9.01
N LEU A 12 0.95 -32.69 9.69
CA LEU A 12 -0.09 -31.73 9.34
C LEU A 12 0.39 -30.28 9.53
N VAL A 13 1.17 -30.00 10.59
CA VAL A 13 1.79 -28.68 10.82
C VAL A 13 2.80 -28.34 9.72
N LEU A 14 3.60 -29.32 9.27
CA LEU A 14 4.50 -29.14 8.13
C LEU A 14 3.73 -28.93 6.81
N PHE A 15 2.58 -29.58 6.62
CA PHE A 15 1.73 -29.40 5.44
C PHE A 15 0.98 -28.05 5.43
N ILE A 16 0.52 -27.59 6.59
CA ILE A 16 -0.14 -26.29 6.78
C ILE A 16 0.88 -25.15 6.66
N CYS A 17 2.12 -25.33 7.13
CA CYS A 17 3.19 -24.32 7.05
C CYS A 17 3.94 -24.35 5.70
N GLY A 18 3.92 -25.48 4.99
CA GLY A 18 4.65 -25.69 3.72
C GLY A 18 3.93 -25.26 2.45
N SER A 19 2.64 -24.92 2.52
CA SER A 19 1.81 -24.66 1.33
C SER A 19 1.42 -23.19 1.13
N THR A 20 2.07 -22.25 1.81
CA THR A 20 2.01 -20.85 1.39
C THR A 20 3.22 -20.60 0.50
N SER A 21 3.00 -20.46 -0.81
CA SER A 21 3.87 -19.64 -1.65
C SER A 21 3.75 -18.19 -1.16
N ALA A 22 4.28 -17.94 0.03
CA ALA A 22 4.47 -16.63 0.58
C ALA A 22 5.44 -15.95 -0.37
N GLN A 23 4.89 -15.22 -1.35
CA GLN A 23 5.66 -14.21 -2.04
C GLN A 23 6.28 -13.38 -0.93
N ASN A 24 7.60 -13.48 -0.80
CA ASN A 24 8.34 -12.84 0.27
C ASN A 24 7.90 -11.37 0.30
N PRO A 25 7.50 -10.78 1.43
CA PRO A 25 6.98 -9.40 1.46
C PRO A 25 7.90 -8.41 0.72
N PHE A 26 9.21 -8.67 0.73
CA PHE A 26 10.21 -7.95 -0.05
C PHE A 26 10.00 -8.00 -1.57
N GLN A 27 9.54 -9.12 -2.13
CA GLN A 27 9.22 -9.26 -3.55
C GLN A 27 7.93 -8.55 -3.96
N ILE A 28 6.96 -8.43 -3.06
CA ILE A 28 5.72 -7.69 -3.33
C ILE A 28 6.01 -6.18 -3.36
N VAL A 29 6.78 -5.69 -2.38
CA VAL A 29 7.22 -4.30 -2.31
C VAL A 29 8.10 -3.95 -3.52
N SER A 30 9.02 -4.83 -3.93
CA SER A 30 9.89 -4.57 -5.08
C SER A 30 9.13 -4.50 -6.40
N LYS A 31 8.08 -5.32 -6.58
CA LYS A 31 7.18 -5.22 -7.75
C LYS A 31 6.38 -3.92 -7.75
N ALA A 32 5.88 -3.48 -6.61
CA ALA A 32 5.17 -2.19 -6.52
C ALA A 32 6.09 -1.01 -6.90
N VAL A 33 7.37 -1.04 -6.49
CA VAL A 33 8.35 -0.01 -6.86
C VAL A 33 8.63 0.02 -8.37
N GLN A 34 8.49 -1.09 -9.09
CA GLN A 34 8.64 -1.12 -10.55
C GLN A 34 7.60 -0.25 -11.26
N CYS A 35 6.43 0.00 -10.67
CA CYS A 35 5.42 0.90 -11.25
C CYS A 35 5.95 2.34 -11.45
N PHE A 36 6.90 2.78 -10.62
CA PHE A 36 7.47 4.14 -10.68
C PHE A 36 8.53 4.28 -11.78
N ASN A 37 9.26 3.21 -12.08
CA ASN A 37 10.35 3.19 -13.07
C ASN A 37 9.91 2.66 -14.44
N ASN A 38 8.64 2.32 -14.61
CA ASN A 38 8.14 1.83 -15.88
C ASN A 38 8.04 2.98 -16.88
N GLN A 39 9.01 3.05 -17.80
CA GLN A 39 9.06 4.01 -18.92
C GLN A 39 7.84 3.96 -19.83
N ASN A 40 6.91 3.00 -19.64
CA ASN A 40 5.64 2.96 -20.36
C ASN A 40 4.52 3.74 -19.65
N VAL A 41 4.66 4.01 -18.34
CA VAL A 41 3.67 4.75 -17.56
C VAL A 41 4.06 6.22 -17.46
N TYR A 42 5.28 6.52 -17.00
CA TYR A 42 5.83 7.87 -17.03
C TYR A 42 6.59 8.11 -18.33
N ARG A 43 5.94 8.72 -19.33
CA ARG A 43 6.53 9.03 -20.64
C ARG A 43 6.64 10.52 -20.89
N ARG A 44 5.61 11.27 -20.54
CA ARG A 44 5.48 12.69 -20.91
C ARG A 44 5.52 13.60 -19.69
N CYS A 45 5.35 13.07 -18.49
CA CYS A 45 5.52 13.85 -17.27
C CYS A 45 6.99 14.19 -17.01
N GLN A 46 7.28 15.46 -16.74
CA GLN A 46 8.58 15.91 -16.26
C GLN A 46 8.95 15.20 -14.96
N GLU A 47 10.21 14.74 -14.85
CA GLU A 47 10.64 13.87 -13.75
C GLU A 47 10.46 14.51 -12.38
N ASP A 48 10.70 15.81 -12.26
CA ASP A 48 10.60 16.58 -11.02
C ASP A 48 9.18 16.62 -10.43
N TYR A 49 8.17 16.46 -11.29
CA TYR A 49 6.76 16.52 -10.90
C TYR A 49 6.15 15.13 -10.65
N ARG A 50 6.91 14.05 -10.89
CA ARG A 50 6.41 12.68 -10.71
C ARG A 50 6.23 12.38 -9.23
N LEU A 51 5.21 11.57 -8.93
CA LEU A 51 5.10 10.95 -7.62
C LEU A 51 6.34 10.07 -7.37
N SER A 52 7.06 10.34 -6.29
CA SER A 52 8.22 9.54 -5.90
C SER A 52 7.81 8.30 -5.07
N PRO A 53 8.65 7.25 -5.00
CA PRO A 53 8.47 6.16 -4.05
C PRO A 53 8.46 6.62 -2.58
N ALA A 54 9.00 7.80 -2.29
CA ALA A 54 8.94 8.42 -0.96
C ALA A 54 7.55 9.01 -0.64
N GLY A 55 6.67 9.11 -1.62
CA GLY A 55 5.29 9.60 -1.47
C GLY A 55 5.17 11.12 -1.65
N ASN A 56 6.11 11.75 -2.37
CA ASN A 56 6.11 13.21 -2.59
C ASN A 56 5.66 13.54 -4.02
N ILE A 57 4.95 14.67 -4.16
CA ILE A 57 4.58 15.29 -5.43
C ILE A 57 5.02 16.75 -5.35
N ASN A 58 6.06 17.13 -6.09
CA ASN A 58 6.70 18.44 -5.98
C ASN A 58 6.32 19.34 -7.16
N VAL A 59 5.05 19.71 -7.25
CA VAL A 59 4.55 20.59 -8.31
C VAL A 59 4.51 22.02 -7.78
N PRO A 60 5.27 22.96 -8.37
CA PRO A 60 5.21 24.36 -7.97
C PRO A 60 3.88 24.99 -8.40
N SER A 61 3.48 26.07 -7.73
CA SER A 61 2.18 26.72 -7.97
C SER A 61 2.02 27.15 -9.44
N GLU A 62 3.10 27.63 -10.06
CA GLU A 62 3.14 28.08 -11.46
C GLU A 62 2.92 26.93 -12.45
N ALA A 63 3.23 25.69 -12.08
CA ALA A 63 3.07 24.50 -12.93
C ALA A 63 1.77 23.73 -12.64
N THR A 64 0.94 24.17 -11.69
CA THR A 64 -0.26 23.43 -11.25
C THR A 64 -1.22 23.19 -12.40
N ASP A 65 -1.50 24.19 -13.23
CA ASP A 65 -2.45 24.04 -14.34
C ASP A 65 -1.93 23.09 -15.42
N ALA A 66 -0.64 23.17 -15.73
CA ALA A 66 0.02 22.26 -16.65
C ALA A 66 0.06 20.82 -16.12
N TYR A 67 0.28 20.63 -14.81
CA TYR A 67 0.24 19.32 -14.18
C TYR A 67 -1.17 18.71 -14.21
N CYS A 68 -2.17 19.48 -13.80
CA CYS A 68 -3.55 19.02 -13.66
C CYS A 68 -4.28 18.83 -14.99
N GLY A 69 -3.95 19.64 -16.01
CA GLY A 69 -4.47 19.49 -17.37
C GLY A 69 -3.60 18.62 -18.28
N GLY A 70 -2.44 18.20 -17.81
CA GLY A 70 -1.42 17.53 -18.60
C GLY A 70 -1.29 16.03 -18.36
N PRO A 71 -0.29 15.41 -19.00
CA PRO A 71 -0.04 13.98 -18.86
C PRO A 71 0.38 13.59 -17.44
N CYS A 72 1.01 14.48 -16.67
CA CYS A 72 1.49 14.15 -15.33
C CYS A 72 0.39 13.62 -14.40
N LEU A 73 -0.76 14.29 -14.32
CA LEU A 73 -1.87 13.81 -13.47
C LEU A 73 -2.36 12.43 -13.92
N ILE A 74 -2.44 12.19 -15.23
CA ILE A 74 -2.90 10.92 -15.81
C ILE A 74 -1.89 9.82 -15.51
N GLU A 75 -0.62 10.06 -15.80
CA GLU A 75 0.47 9.11 -15.58
C GLU A 75 0.63 8.79 -14.09
N THR A 76 0.53 9.77 -13.19
CA THR A 76 0.55 9.54 -11.74
C THR A 76 -0.62 8.67 -11.28
N LYS A 77 -1.85 8.87 -11.82
CA LYS A 77 -2.99 8.00 -11.50
C LYS A 77 -2.75 6.56 -11.97
N LEU A 78 -2.19 6.37 -13.16
CA LEU A 78 -1.83 5.03 -13.67
C LEU A 78 -0.78 4.34 -12.79
N VAL A 79 0.20 5.08 -12.27
CA VAL A 79 1.17 4.52 -11.30
C VAL A 79 0.46 4.08 -10.03
N LEU A 80 -0.44 4.90 -9.48
CA LEU A 80 -1.20 4.55 -8.29
C LEU A 80 -2.05 3.28 -8.52
N ASP A 81 -2.70 3.16 -9.68
CA ASP A 81 -3.49 1.98 -10.03
C ASP A 81 -2.62 0.72 -10.23
N CYS A 82 -1.41 0.88 -10.79
CA CYS A 82 -0.41 -0.20 -10.88
C CYS A 82 0.02 -0.69 -9.50
N VAL A 83 0.32 0.24 -8.57
CA VAL A 83 0.71 -0.10 -7.20
C VAL A 83 -0.44 -0.77 -6.46
N ASP A 84 -1.66 -0.24 -6.57
CA ASP A 84 -2.88 -0.77 -5.95
C ASP A 84 -3.20 -2.20 -6.41
N GLY A 85 -3.02 -2.47 -7.72
CA GLY A 85 -3.19 -3.80 -8.30
C GLY A 85 -2.17 -4.84 -7.84
N ILE A 86 -1.01 -4.43 -7.34
CA ILE A 86 0.03 -5.31 -6.78
C ILE A 86 -0.15 -5.46 -5.27
N MET A 87 -0.36 -4.35 -4.56
CA MET A 87 -0.53 -4.30 -3.12
C MET A 87 -1.46 -3.14 -2.74
N SER A 88 -2.72 -3.46 -2.49
CA SER A 88 -3.75 -2.46 -2.17
C SER A 88 -3.50 -1.68 -0.87
N ASN A 89 -2.79 -2.28 0.08
CA ASN A 89 -2.39 -1.65 1.35
C ASN A 89 -0.96 -1.09 1.29
N PHE A 90 -0.50 -0.63 0.12
CA PHE A 90 0.81 -0.04 -0.01
C PHE A 90 0.93 1.25 0.81
N VAL A 91 2.02 1.34 1.57
CA VAL A 91 2.38 2.50 2.38
C VAL A 91 3.70 3.07 1.86
N PHE A 92 3.68 4.35 1.49
CA PHE A 92 4.85 5.10 1.05
C PHE A 92 5.79 5.39 2.22
N TYR A 93 7.04 5.78 1.95
CA TYR A 93 8.01 6.07 3.02
C TYR A 93 7.58 7.21 3.95
N ASN A 94 6.84 8.20 3.44
CA ASN A 94 6.23 9.25 4.25
C ASN A 94 4.97 8.80 5.02
N ARG A 95 4.67 7.49 5.07
CA ARG A 95 3.50 6.88 5.70
C ARG A 95 2.17 7.17 5.01
N ALA A 96 2.18 7.75 3.81
CA ALA A 96 0.97 7.91 3.02
C ALA A 96 0.47 6.56 2.51
N THR A 97 -0.84 6.40 2.49
CA THR A 97 -1.51 5.35 1.72
C THR A 97 -1.78 5.85 0.29
N ILE A 98 -2.10 4.94 -0.62
CA ILE A 98 -2.60 5.27 -1.97
C ILE A 98 -3.77 6.26 -1.89
N LYS A 99 -4.65 6.10 -0.90
CA LYS A 99 -5.80 7.00 -0.67
C LYS A 99 -5.36 8.42 -0.31
N ASN A 100 -4.32 8.58 0.51
CA ASN A 100 -3.79 9.91 0.85
C ASN A 100 -3.26 10.61 -0.40
N ILE A 101 -2.50 9.89 -1.25
CA ILE A 101 -1.98 10.45 -2.50
C ILE A 101 -3.12 10.83 -3.45
N ARG A 102 -4.11 9.95 -3.65
CA ARG A 102 -5.29 10.25 -4.50
C ARG A 102 -6.04 11.49 -3.99
N SER A 103 -6.21 11.63 -2.69
CA SER A 103 -6.89 12.78 -2.07
C SER A 103 -6.09 14.08 -2.26
N THR A 104 -4.76 13.99 -2.16
CA THR A 104 -3.84 15.10 -2.45
C THR A 104 -4.00 15.58 -3.90
N LEU A 105 -4.00 14.65 -4.87
CA LEU A 105 -4.17 14.97 -6.29
C LEU A 105 -5.53 15.59 -6.60
N VAL A 106 -6.61 15.06 -6.02
CA VAL A 106 -7.97 15.58 -6.22
C VAL A 106 -8.06 17.02 -5.72
N SER A 107 -7.55 17.28 -4.51
CA SER A 107 -7.63 18.61 -3.90
C SER A 107 -6.70 19.60 -4.58
N GLY A 108 -5.45 19.20 -4.87
CA GLY A 108 -4.47 20.02 -5.57
C GLY A 108 -4.90 20.41 -6.99
N CYS A 109 -5.71 19.57 -7.66
CA CYS A 109 -6.27 19.88 -8.98
C CYS A 109 -7.72 20.40 -8.96
N SER A 110 -8.32 20.58 -7.79
CA SER A 110 -9.67 21.13 -7.66
C SER A 110 -9.73 22.63 -7.96
N GLN A 111 -10.94 23.19 -7.94
CA GLN A 111 -11.19 24.65 -8.03
C GLN A 111 -11.34 25.30 -6.63
N THR A 112 -10.83 24.65 -5.59
CA THR A 112 -10.92 25.14 -4.20
C THR A 112 -9.69 25.99 -3.84
N SER A 113 -9.70 26.58 -2.65
CA SER A 113 -8.51 27.25 -2.09
C SER A 113 -7.32 26.32 -1.87
N ARG A 114 -7.50 24.99 -1.93
CA ARG A 114 -6.42 23.99 -1.87
C ARG A 114 -5.77 23.71 -3.23
N ARG A 115 -6.23 24.35 -4.32
CA ARG A 115 -5.60 24.19 -5.65
C ARG A 115 -4.12 24.52 -5.58
N GLY A 116 -3.29 23.67 -6.18
CA GLY A 116 -1.82 23.79 -6.16
C GLY A 116 -1.16 23.30 -4.87
N ASN A 117 -1.93 22.87 -3.86
CA ASN A 117 -1.38 22.20 -2.69
C ASN A 117 -1.25 20.70 -2.95
N PHE A 118 -0.01 20.27 -3.19
CA PHE A 118 0.36 18.86 -3.33
C PHE A 118 1.12 18.31 -2.10
N ASN A 119 1.01 18.99 -0.95
CA ASN A 119 1.58 18.49 0.30
C ASN A 119 0.77 17.29 0.81
N VAL A 120 1.36 16.11 0.65
CA VAL A 120 0.74 14.84 1.07
C VAL A 120 0.55 14.77 2.59
N ALA A 121 1.39 15.46 3.38
CA ALA A 121 1.32 15.43 4.84
C ALA A 121 -0.04 15.91 5.38
N ASP A 122 -0.64 16.92 4.73
CA ASP A 122 -1.95 17.48 5.10
C ASP A 122 -3.07 16.42 5.09
N TYR A 123 -2.92 15.36 4.29
CA TYR A 123 -3.92 14.29 4.15
C TYR A 123 -3.65 13.08 5.04
N LEU A 124 -2.47 12.98 5.68
CA LEU A 124 -2.16 11.91 6.63
C LEU A 124 -3.02 12.04 7.89
N GLU A 125 -3.16 13.28 8.38
CA GLU A 125 -3.91 13.60 9.59
C GLU A 125 -5.40 13.31 9.42
N GLU A 126 -5.96 13.58 8.24
CA GLU A 126 -7.37 13.31 7.91
C GLU A 126 -7.71 11.81 7.87
N SER A 127 -6.73 10.91 7.67
CA SER A 127 -6.97 9.47 7.50
C SER A 127 -6.77 8.61 8.75
N ASN A 128 -6.13 9.12 9.81
CA ASN A 128 -5.86 8.36 11.03
C ASN A 128 -7.10 8.01 11.88
N GLY A 129 -8.32 8.34 11.43
CA GLY A 129 -9.56 8.05 12.14
C GLY A 129 -10.18 6.66 11.93
N GLY A 130 -9.54 5.71 11.21
CA GLY A 130 -10.27 4.59 10.58
C GLY A 130 -9.80 3.14 10.74
N GLU A 131 -8.59 2.81 11.20
CA GLU A 131 -8.13 1.40 11.15
C GLU A 131 -8.35 0.63 12.47
N LYS A 132 -9.34 -0.26 12.49
CA LYS A 132 -9.47 -1.29 13.55
C LYS A 132 -8.43 -2.39 13.31
N GLN A 133 -7.39 -2.39 14.13
CA GLN A 133 -6.29 -3.35 14.04
C GLN A 133 -6.73 -4.76 14.49
N TYR A 134 -6.93 -5.67 13.53
CA TYR A 134 -7.15 -7.09 13.78
C TYR A 134 -5.88 -7.71 14.40
N LYS A 135 -5.95 -8.20 15.65
CA LYS A 135 -4.80 -8.79 16.38
C LYS A 135 -4.84 -10.33 16.29
N PRO A 136 -4.10 -10.98 15.37
CA PRO A 136 -4.11 -12.43 15.20
C PRO A 136 -3.65 -13.20 16.45
N VAL A 137 -2.87 -12.56 17.33
CA VAL A 137 -2.40 -13.13 18.59
C VAL A 137 -3.56 -13.55 19.49
N TYR A 138 -4.64 -12.76 19.56
CA TYR A 138 -5.82 -13.07 20.39
C TYR A 138 -6.49 -14.38 19.94
N TYR A 139 -6.60 -14.60 18.64
CA TYR A 139 -7.25 -15.78 18.08
C TYR A 139 -6.44 -17.07 18.38
N ILE A 140 -5.11 -16.97 18.37
CA ILE A 140 -4.21 -18.09 18.70
C ILE A 140 -4.37 -18.49 20.17
N TRP A 141 -4.43 -17.53 21.10
CA TRP A 141 -4.64 -17.82 22.53
C TRP A 141 -6.01 -18.46 22.81
N VAL A 142 -7.07 -18.01 22.13
CA VAL A 142 -8.42 -18.58 22.26
C VAL A 142 -8.45 -20.04 21.77
N LEU A 143 -7.81 -20.33 20.64
CA LEU A 143 -7.74 -21.70 20.11
C LEU A 143 -6.92 -22.64 21.02
N LEU A 144 -5.81 -22.16 21.60
CA LEU A 144 -5.01 -22.94 22.54
C LEU A 144 -5.78 -23.24 23.84
N ALA A 145 -6.53 -22.26 24.37
CA ALA A 145 -7.34 -22.44 25.57
C ALA A 145 -8.48 -23.45 25.36
N LEU A 146 -9.14 -23.43 24.19
CA LEU A 146 -10.18 -24.39 23.84
C LEU A 146 -9.63 -25.81 23.66
N GLY A 147 -8.42 -25.96 23.11
CA GLY A 147 -7.75 -27.25 23.00
C GLY A 147 -7.37 -27.86 24.35
N LEU A 148 -6.99 -27.04 25.32
CA LEU A 148 -6.64 -27.49 26.68
C LEU A 148 -7.87 -27.95 27.49
N LEU A 149 -9.06 -27.43 27.17
CA LEU A 149 -10.31 -27.75 27.87
C LEU A 149 -10.92 -29.10 27.42
N MET A 150 -10.44 -29.63 26.29
CA MET A 150 -10.89 -30.89 25.69
C MET A 150 -9.92 -32.05 25.96
N LEU A 151 -8.89 -31.82 26.78
CA LEU A 151 -7.95 -32.81 27.34
C LEU A 151 -8.32 -33.11 28.80
#